data_AF-A0A7Y4V7E2-F1
#
_entry.id   AF-A0A7Y4V7E2-F1
#
_cell.length_a   1.000
_cell.length_b   1.000
_cell.length_c   1.000
_cell.angle_alpha   90.00
_cell.angle_beta   90.00
_cell.angle_gamma   90.00
#
_symmetry.space_group_name_H-M   'P 1'
#
loop_
_entity.id
_entity.type
_entity.pdbx_description
1 polymer ?
#
loop_
_entity_poly.entity_id
_entity_poly.type
_entity_poly.pdbx_seq_one_letter_code
_entity_poly.pdbx_strand_id
1 'polypeptide(L)'
;MKNKKYLIRYALFLMILSSCSSKQGNIALDNKFSVSGSIQDPAKNGVKDIKIYYQAGKFVVSDALGKWKIGPIEGTITIEPLDPGYTFSPTSIVASTNMDGIVFNAQPKTNLVAEKHPLAENVFSWFKQMQRTNGLLESTENGNFVSLYDNALAALVFIEKNERTKAEAIFDFFNSRINSELLSGNGGFYQFRDANGTPTGIRGMGDNAWMLIALNNHAVKYNSTTYISLRQ
;
A
#
# COMPACT_ATOMS: atom_id res chain seq x y z
N MET A 1 -88.99 -65.62 -5.43
CA MET A 1 -88.72 -64.16 -5.59
C MET A 1 -87.26 -63.99 -5.98
N LYS A 2 -86.99 -63.21 -7.05
CA LYS A 2 -85.74 -63.19 -7.83
C LYS A 2 -84.70 -62.21 -7.25
N ASN A 3 -83.44 -62.65 -7.24
CA ASN A 3 -82.22 -61.84 -7.10
C ASN A 3 -81.95 -60.95 -8.33
N LYS A 4 -81.55 -59.69 -8.12
CA LYS A 4 -80.68 -58.86 -8.99
C LYS A 4 -79.96 -57.84 -8.07
N LYS A 5 -78.65 -57.88 -7.77
CA LYS A 5 -77.42 -57.56 -8.54
C LYS A 5 -77.22 -56.08 -8.94
N TYR A 6 -76.20 -55.46 -8.29
CA TYR A 6 -75.33 -54.31 -8.67
C TYR A 6 -75.95 -52.88 -8.65
N LEU A 7 -75.26 -51.73 -8.40
CA LEU A 7 -73.85 -51.32 -8.55
C LEU A 7 -73.60 -49.96 -7.80
N ILE A 8 -72.56 -49.88 -6.95
CA ILE A 8 -71.53 -48.82 -6.72
C ILE A 8 -71.87 -47.29 -6.89
N ARG A 9 -71.61 -46.45 -5.85
CA ARG A 9 -70.52 -45.40 -5.76
C ARG A 9 -70.75 -44.29 -4.70
N TYR A 10 -69.74 -44.19 -3.81
CA TYR A 10 -69.14 -43.01 -3.15
C TYR A 10 -69.99 -41.96 -2.41
N ALA A 11 -69.73 -41.84 -1.10
CA ALA A 11 -69.32 -40.56 -0.48
C ALA A 11 -68.63 -40.85 0.86
N LEU A 12 -67.32 -40.62 0.89
CA LEU A 12 -66.45 -40.67 2.06
C LEU A 12 -66.41 -39.25 2.65
N PHE A 13 -66.97 -39.02 3.84
CA PHE A 13 -66.69 -37.82 4.64
C PHE A 13 -67.09 -38.02 6.11
N LEU A 14 -66.28 -37.44 7.01
CA LEU A 14 -66.43 -37.27 8.47
C LEU A 14 -66.14 -38.51 9.36
N MET A 15 -65.44 -38.43 10.50
CA MET A 15 -64.63 -37.39 11.13
C MET A 15 -64.00 -38.02 12.41
N ILE A 16 -62.67 -37.92 12.51
CA ILE A 16 -61.80 -37.62 13.68
C ILE A 16 -61.87 -38.43 15.01
N LEU A 17 -60.72 -38.99 15.44
CA LEU A 17 -59.85 -38.54 16.57
C LEU A 17 -59.13 -39.70 17.27
N SER A 18 -57.80 -39.54 17.42
CA SER A 18 -56.94 -39.86 18.59
C SER A 18 -55.59 -40.39 18.10
N SER A 19 -54.62 -39.52 17.86
CA SER A 19 -53.61 -39.05 18.83
C SER A 19 -52.58 -40.13 19.21
N CYS A 20 -51.41 -40.05 18.55
CA CYS A 20 -50.14 -40.32 19.20
C CYS A 20 -49.06 -39.52 18.45
N SER A 21 -48.76 -38.31 18.94
CA SER A 21 -47.62 -37.54 18.46
C SER A 21 -46.34 -38.17 18.99
N SER A 22 -45.63 -38.92 18.13
CA SER A 22 -44.20 -39.12 18.33
C SER A 22 -43.53 -37.75 18.20
N LYS A 23 -42.76 -37.38 19.22
CA LYS A 23 -41.88 -36.21 19.15
C LYS A 23 -40.86 -36.46 18.05
N GLN A 24 -41.15 -35.97 16.85
CA GLN A 24 -40.14 -35.77 15.82
C GLN A 24 -39.22 -34.67 16.38
N GLY A 25 -38.10 -35.09 16.96
CA GLY A 25 -37.02 -34.16 17.26
C GLY A 25 -36.67 -33.49 15.94
N ASN A 26 -36.94 -32.19 15.83
CA ASN A 26 -36.28 -31.36 14.84
C ASN A 26 -34.79 -31.51 15.13
N ILE A 27 -34.10 -32.31 14.31
CA ILE A 27 -32.67 -32.18 14.15
C ILE A 27 -32.53 -30.77 13.59
N ALA A 28 -32.28 -29.79 14.45
CA ALA A 28 -31.72 -28.53 13.98
C ALA A 28 -30.44 -28.95 13.28
N LEU A 29 -30.46 -29.01 11.93
CA LEU A 29 -29.22 -29.10 11.19
C LEU A 29 -28.41 -27.91 11.66
N ASP A 30 -27.35 -28.18 12.41
CA ASP A 30 -26.32 -27.21 12.70
C ASP A 30 -25.71 -26.87 11.35
N ASN A 31 -26.29 -25.88 10.66
CA ASN A 31 -25.87 -25.40 9.35
C ASN A 31 -24.56 -24.61 9.43
N LYS A 32 -23.76 -24.92 10.47
CA LYS A 32 -22.43 -24.42 10.64
C LYS A 32 -21.50 -25.15 9.69
N PHE A 33 -20.66 -24.36 9.05
CA PHE A 33 -19.58 -24.86 8.23
C PHE A 33 -18.26 -24.24 8.65
N SER A 34 -17.18 -24.88 8.21
CA SER A 34 -15.82 -24.39 8.32
C SER A 34 -15.21 -24.30 6.93
N VAL A 35 -14.31 -23.33 6.76
CA VAL A 35 -13.52 -23.18 5.56
C VAL A 35 -12.04 -23.11 5.92
N SER A 36 -11.20 -23.72 5.10
CA SER A 36 -9.75 -23.73 5.31
C SER A 36 -8.99 -23.59 4.01
N GLY A 37 -7.77 -23.06 4.11
CA GLY A 37 -6.97 -22.81 2.92
C GLY A 37 -5.54 -22.39 3.22
N SER A 38 -4.91 -21.87 2.18
CA SER A 38 -3.56 -21.33 2.22
C SER A 38 -3.38 -20.10 1.36
N ILE A 39 -2.50 -19.20 1.79
CA ILE A 39 -1.94 -18.13 0.99
C ILE A 39 -0.57 -18.59 0.48
N GLN A 40 -0.35 -18.53 -0.84
CA GLN A 40 0.88 -19.01 -1.47
C GLN A 40 1.51 -17.92 -2.35
N ASP A 41 2.85 -17.85 -2.37
CA ASP A 41 3.60 -17.01 -3.29
C ASP A 41 3.76 -17.68 -4.69
N PRO A 42 4.37 -17.02 -5.70
CA PRO A 42 4.59 -17.63 -7.02
C PRO A 42 5.44 -18.90 -7.00
N ALA A 43 6.29 -19.08 -5.99
CA ALA A 43 7.12 -20.26 -5.77
C ALA A 43 6.41 -21.36 -4.96
N LYS A 44 5.12 -21.16 -4.64
CA LYS A 44 4.26 -22.05 -3.83
C LYS A 44 4.66 -22.17 -2.36
N ASN A 45 5.42 -21.21 -1.84
CA ASN A 45 5.69 -21.11 -0.41
C ASN A 45 4.52 -20.43 0.30
N GLY A 46 4.29 -20.79 1.56
CA GLY A 46 3.26 -20.16 2.38
C GLY A 46 3.59 -18.72 2.75
N VAL A 47 2.60 -17.83 2.66
CA VAL A 47 2.74 -16.41 3.05
C VAL A 47 2.06 -16.17 4.39
N LYS A 48 2.86 -15.80 5.40
CA LYS A 48 2.40 -15.54 6.77
C LYS A 48 1.84 -14.13 6.95
N ASP A 49 1.12 -13.93 8.05
CA ASP A 49 0.65 -12.63 8.55
C ASP A 49 -0.37 -11.90 7.64
N ILE A 50 -0.97 -12.60 6.67
CA ILE A 50 -2.02 -12.04 5.81
C ILE A 50 -3.35 -12.06 6.55
N LYS A 51 -4.08 -10.94 6.55
CA LYS A 51 -5.44 -10.88 7.09
C LYS A 51 -6.43 -11.42 6.06
N ILE A 52 -7.25 -12.39 6.48
CA ILE A 52 -8.32 -12.96 5.66
C ILE A 52 -9.66 -12.58 6.29
N TYR A 53 -10.33 -11.61 5.69
CA TYR A 53 -11.63 -11.11 6.14
C TYR A 53 -12.74 -12.06 5.67
N TYR A 54 -13.78 -12.22 6.49
CA TYR A 54 -14.92 -13.08 6.16
C TYR A 54 -16.29 -12.50 6.55
N GLN A 55 -16.31 -11.49 7.41
CA GLN A 55 -17.47 -10.67 7.78
C GLN A 55 -16.97 -9.26 8.12
N ALA A 56 -17.87 -8.28 8.20
CA ALA A 56 -17.52 -6.90 8.58
C ALA A 56 -16.68 -6.89 9.88
N GLY A 57 -15.42 -6.45 9.77
CA GLY A 57 -14.47 -6.36 10.88
C GLY A 57 -13.92 -7.68 11.42
N LYS A 58 -14.36 -8.85 10.92
CA LYS A 58 -13.84 -10.16 11.36
C LYS A 58 -12.86 -10.73 10.35
N PHE A 59 -11.72 -11.17 10.86
CA PHE A 59 -10.65 -11.78 10.07
C PHE A 59 -9.91 -12.85 10.86
N VAL A 60 -9.22 -13.71 10.13
CA VAL A 60 -8.16 -14.58 10.66
C VAL A 60 -6.83 -14.18 10.03
N VAL A 61 -5.73 -14.72 10.54
CA VAL A 61 -4.38 -14.44 10.04
C VAL A 61 -3.73 -15.74 9.60
N SER A 62 -3.05 -15.73 8.45
CA SER A 62 -2.30 -16.90 7.99
C SER A 62 -1.08 -17.19 8.86
N ASP A 63 -0.82 -18.46 9.13
CA ASP A 63 0.33 -18.91 9.92
C ASP A 63 1.67 -18.87 9.13
N ALA A 64 2.75 -19.36 9.75
CA ALA A 64 4.08 -19.42 9.14
C ALA A 64 4.14 -20.25 7.84
N LEU A 65 3.19 -21.16 7.62
CA LEU A 65 3.04 -21.98 6.40
C LEU A 65 1.94 -21.44 5.47
N GLY A 66 1.48 -20.21 5.72
CA GLY A 66 0.41 -19.56 4.99
C GLY A 66 -0.97 -20.17 5.21
N LYS A 67 -1.14 -21.09 6.17
CA LYS A 67 -2.42 -21.78 6.39
C LYS A 67 -3.37 -20.94 7.23
N TRP A 68 -4.66 -21.09 6.97
CA TRP A 68 -5.71 -20.40 7.70
C TRP A 68 -6.99 -21.25 7.78
N LYS A 69 -7.84 -20.96 8.77
CA LYS A 69 -9.12 -21.63 8.98
C LYS A 69 -10.14 -20.66 9.58
N ILE A 70 -11.38 -20.69 9.09
CA ILE A 70 -12.53 -19.94 9.61
C ILE A 70 -13.63 -20.96 9.92
N GLY A 71 -14.32 -20.77 11.05
CA GLY A 71 -15.43 -21.62 11.45
C GLY A 71 -15.30 -22.20 12.85
N PRO A 72 -16.36 -22.82 13.37
CA PRO A 72 -17.65 -23.03 12.72
C PRO A 72 -18.49 -21.73 12.63
N ILE A 73 -19.13 -21.48 11.49
CA ILE A 73 -19.94 -20.28 11.21
C ILE A 73 -21.20 -20.62 10.40
N GLU A 74 -22.23 -19.77 10.46
CA GLU A 74 -23.49 -19.95 9.72
C GLU A 74 -23.63 -18.90 8.60
N GLY A 75 -24.52 -19.18 7.65
CA GLY A 75 -24.90 -18.27 6.58
C GLY A 75 -23.99 -18.33 5.35
N THR A 76 -23.89 -17.21 4.64
CA THR A 76 -22.99 -17.07 3.48
C THR A 76 -21.94 -16.01 3.83
N ILE A 77 -20.67 -16.30 3.57
CA ILE A 77 -19.56 -15.38 3.77
C ILE A 77 -18.81 -15.11 2.47
N THR A 78 -18.16 -13.94 2.42
CA THR A 78 -17.18 -13.59 1.38
C THR A 78 -15.81 -13.55 2.04
N ILE A 79 -14.92 -14.45 1.61
CA ILE A 79 -13.55 -14.62 2.09
C ILE A 79 -12.64 -13.75 1.22
N GLU A 80 -11.98 -12.77 1.82
CA GLU A 80 -11.17 -11.78 1.12
C GLU A 80 -9.82 -11.58 1.84
N PRO A 81 -8.69 -12.04 1.27
CA PRO A 81 -7.37 -11.70 1.78
C PRO A 81 -7.04 -10.23 1.48
N LEU A 82 -6.48 -9.54 2.46
CA LEU A 82 -6.07 -8.15 2.34
C LEU A 82 -4.69 -7.94 2.96
N ASP A 83 -3.80 -7.37 2.16
CA ASP A 83 -2.49 -6.91 2.60
C ASP A 83 -2.02 -5.73 1.73
N PRO A 84 -1.43 -4.67 2.32
CA PRO A 84 -0.91 -3.54 1.57
C PRO A 84 0.17 -3.92 0.56
N GLY A 85 0.97 -4.96 0.85
CA GLY A 85 2.11 -5.42 0.06
C GLY A 85 1.80 -6.51 -0.97
N TYR A 86 0.57 -7.00 -1.06
CA TYR A 86 0.19 -8.07 -2.00
C TYR A 86 -1.12 -7.77 -2.75
N THR A 87 -1.21 -8.27 -3.98
CA THR A 87 -2.48 -8.57 -4.66
C THR A 87 -2.74 -10.07 -4.57
N PHE A 88 -4.01 -10.47 -4.62
CA PHE A 88 -4.42 -11.87 -4.47
C PHE A 88 -5.25 -12.33 -5.66
N SER A 89 -5.03 -13.59 -6.05
CA SER A 89 -5.82 -14.28 -7.08
C SER A 89 -6.26 -15.66 -6.58
N PRO A 90 -7.57 -15.93 -6.44
CA PRO A 90 -8.68 -14.99 -6.67
C PRO A 90 -8.67 -13.82 -5.66
N THR A 91 -9.42 -12.76 -5.94
CA THR A 91 -9.52 -11.61 -5.00
C THR A 91 -10.43 -11.92 -3.81
N SER A 92 -11.45 -12.75 -4.03
CA SER A 92 -12.33 -13.26 -2.98
C SER A 92 -12.99 -14.57 -3.38
N ILE A 93 -13.55 -15.28 -2.40
CA ILE A 93 -14.34 -16.51 -2.58
C ILE A 93 -15.60 -16.42 -1.72
N VAL A 94 -16.74 -16.83 -2.28
CA VAL A 94 -17.99 -16.95 -1.52
C VAL A 94 -18.17 -18.39 -1.04
N ALA A 95 -18.51 -18.56 0.25
CA ALA A 95 -18.74 -19.86 0.85
C ALA A 95 -20.01 -19.88 1.71
N SER A 96 -20.77 -20.97 1.63
CA SER A 96 -21.98 -21.24 2.43
C SER A 96 -22.04 -22.68 2.96
N THR A 97 -21.01 -23.47 2.70
CA THR A 97 -20.86 -24.88 3.11
C THR A 97 -19.38 -25.17 3.37
N ASN A 98 -19.05 -26.37 3.87
CA ASN A 98 -17.67 -26.75 4.14
C ASN A 98 -16.81 -26.68 2.87
N MET A 99 -15.68 -25.98 2.95
CA MET A 99 -14.74 -25.86 1.83
C MET A 99 -13.30 -25.89 2.35
N ASP A 100 -12.55 -26.90 1.94
CA ASP A 100 -11.16 -27.07 2.33
C ASP A 100 -10.23 -26.90 1.14
N GLY A 101 -8.97 -26.55 1.42
CA GLY A 101 -7.93 -26.46 0.39
C GLY A 101 -8.05 -25.24 -0.52
N ILE A 102 -8.72 -24.18 -0.08
CA ILE A 102 -8.75 -22.90 -0.79
C ILE A 102 -7.32 -22.38 -0.97
N VAL A 103 -6.95 -21.94 -2.18
CA VAL A 103 -5.66 -21.32 -2.46
C VAL A 103 -5.86 -19.90 -2.95
N PHE A 104 -5.29 -18.93 -2.23
CA PHE A 104 -5.10 -17.57 -2.71
C PHE A 104 -3.64 -17.39 -3.10
N ASN A 105 -3.40 -17.09 -4.37
CA ASN A 105 -2.07 -16.77 -4.87
C ASN A 105 -1.76 -15.30 -4.57
N ALA A 106 -0.81 -15.05 -3.68
CA ALA A 106 -0.31 -13.74 -3.36
C ALA A 106 0.78 -13.35 -4.36
N GLN A 107 0.53 -12.30 -5.12
CA GLN A 107 1.53 -11.63 -5.92
C GLN A 107 1.98 -10.41 -5.12
N PRO A 108 3.27 -10.28 -4.77
CA PRO A 108 3.76 -9.04 -4.18
C PRO A 108 3.32 -7.88 -5.07
N LYS A 109 2.63 -6.90 -4.50
CA LYS A 109 2.59 -5.58 -5.09
C LYS A 109 4.04 -5.16 -5.08
N THR A 110 4.68 -5.24 -6.22
CA THR A 110 5.94 -4.55 -6.43
C THR A 110 5.65 -3.08 -6.17
N ASN A 111 5.85 -2.64 -4.92
CA ASN A 111 6.39 -1.32 -4.69
C ASN A 111 7.58 -1.24 -5.63
N LEU A 112 7.72 -0.16 -6.39
CA LEU A 112 8.84 0.10 -7.28
C LEU A 112 10.17 0.25 -6.51
N VAL A 113 10.51 -0.68 -5.63
CA VAL A 113 11.88 -1.10 -5.45
C VAL A 113 12.18 -1.98 -6.67
N ALA A 114 12.29 -1.34 -7.83
CA ALA A 114 12.88 -1.98 -8.99
C ALA A 114 14.16 -2.65 -8.48
N GLU A 115 14.35 -3.94 -8.81
CA GLU A 115 15.71 -4.44 -8.99
C GLU A 115 16.50 -3.31 -9.65
N LYS A 116 17.54 -2.81 -8.97
CA LYS A 116 18.29 -1.63 -9.40
C LYS A 116 18.60 -1.79 -10.89
N HIS A 117 17.84 -1.11 -11.75
CA HIS A 117 18.03 -1.27 -13.18
C HIS A 117 19.44 -0.73 -13.45
N PRO A 118 20.35 -1.47 -14.10
CA PRO A 118 21.73 -1.04 -14.28
C PRO A 118 21.84 0.39 -14.87
N LEU A 119 20.91 0.77 -15.75
CA LEU A 119 20.82 2.14 -16.27
C LEU A 119 20.49 3.19 -15.18
N ALA A 120 19.62 2.89 -14.22
CA ALA A 120 19.28 3.80 -13.12
C ALA A 120 20.48 4.03 -12.19
N GLU A 121 21.31 3.02 -11.96
CA GLU A 121 22.55 3.18 -11.20
C GLU A 121 23.62 3.96 -11.99
N ASN A 122 23.67 3.82 -13.32
CA ASN A 122 24.53 4.64 -14.16
C ASN A 122 24.11 6.13 -14.14
N VAL A 123 22.81 6.41 -14.26
CA VAL A 123 22.27 7.77 -14.17
C VAL A 123 22.55 8.37 -12.80
N PHE A 124 22.32 7.61 -11.72
CA PHE A 124 22.58 8.12 -10.37
C PHE A 124 24.07 8.31 -10.09
N SER A 125 24.94 7.45 -10.63
CA SER A 125 26.39 7.60 -10.51
C SER A 125 26.88 8.86 -11.22
N TRP A 126 26.42 9.12 -12.44
CA TRP A 126 26.67 10.38 -13.15
C TRP A 126 26.12 11.58 -12.36
N PHE A 127 24.88 11.49 -11.87
CA PHE A 127 24.23 12.54 -11.08
C PHE A 127 25.03 12.91 -9.83
N LYS A 128 25.64 11.92 -9.15
CA LYS A 128 26.50 12.16 -7.99
C LYS A 128 27.78 12.93 -8.33
N GLN A 129 28.32 12.74 -9.54
CA GLN A 129 29.54 13.38 -10.03
C GLN A 129 29.30 14.83 -10.46
N MET A 130 28.06 15.19 -10.80
CA MET A 130 27.65 16.58 -11.08
C MET A 130 27.80 17.52 -9.86
N GLN A 131 27.83 16.96 -8.64
CA GLN A 131 27.95 17.77 -7.43
C GLN A 131 29.38 18.23 -7.22
N ARG A 132 29.55 19.55 -7.21
CA ARG A 132 30.80 20.24 -6.95
C ARG A 132 31.15 20.22 -5.46
N THR A 133 32.41 20.55 -5.17
CA THR A 133 32.93 20.60 -3.79
C THR A 133 32.26 21.66 -2.92
N ASN A 134 31.68 22.71 -3.51
CA ASN A 134 30.89 23.71 -2.78
C ASN A 134 29.44 23.29 -2.52
N GLY A 135 29.07 22.05 -2.87
CA GLY A 135 27.75 21.47 -2.65
C GLY A 135 26.76 21.65 -3.79
N LEU A 136 26.99 22.61 -4.69
CA LEU A 136 26.11 22.88 -5.83
C LEU A 136 26.23 21.85 -6.94
N LEU A 137 25.14 21.67 -7.69
CA LEU A 137 25.11 20.97 -8.96
C LEU A 137 24.86 21.99 -10.08
N GLU A 138 25.66 21.88 -11.14
CA GLU A 138 25.37 22.54 -12.42
C GLU A 138 24.12 21.90 -13.05
N SER A 139 23.29 22.71 -13.70
CA SER A 139 22.09 22.24 -14.38
C SER A 139 22.40 21.40 -15.64
N THR A 140 23.62 21.52 -16.16
CA THR A 140 24.12 20.77 -17.32
C THR A 140 25.57 20.37 -17.10
N GLU A 141 25.98 19.21 -17.59
CA GLU A 141 27.37 18.74 -17.49
C GLU A 141 28.36 19.73 -18.13
N ASN A 142 29.48 19.98 -17.46
CA ASN A 142 30.52 20.93 -17.89
C ASN A 142 29.97 22.36 -18.13
N GLY A 143 28.93 22.73 -17.38
CA GLY A 143 28.29 24.02 -17.48
C GLY A 143 28.92 25.07 -16.56
N ASN A 144 28.28 26.23 -16.50
CA ASN A 144 28.51 27.21 -15.43
C ASN A 144 27.18 27.68 -14.83
N PHE A 145 26.06 27.14 -15.30
CA PHE A 145 24.73 27.57 -14.90
C PHE A 145 24.20 26.65 -13.79
N VAL A 146 23.77 27.26 -12.70
CA VAL A 146 23.23 26.59 -11.53
C VAL A 146 21.86 27.18 -11.23
N SER A 147 20.84 26.32 -11.20
CA SER A 147 19.48 26.66 -10.82
C SER A 147 19.16 26.25 -9.39
N LEU A 148 18.48 27.13 -8.65
CA LEU A 148 17.90 26.81 -7.33
C LEU A 148 16.92 25.64 -7.42
N TYR A 149 16.11 25.60 -8.49
CA TYR A 149 15.15 24.53 -8.74
C TYR A 149 15.86 23.18 -8.90
N ASP A 150 16.87 23.10 -9.77
CA ASP A 150 17.58 21.83 -10.03
C ASP A 150 18.32 21.35 -8.78
N ASN A 151 18.87 22.27 -7.97
CA ASN A 151 19.52 21.92 -6.71
C ASN A 151 18.53 21.46 -5.64
N ALA A 152 17.32 22.04 -5.59
CA ALA A 152 16.27 21.56 -4.72
C ALA A 152 15.80 20.14 -5.11
N LEU A 153 15.63 19.87 -6.41
CA LEU A 153 15.34 18.53 -6.92
C LEU A 153 16.49 17.56 -6.66
N ALA A 154 17.74 18.01 -6.80
CA ALA A 154 18.90 17.20 -6.50
C ALA A 154 18.97 16.79 -5.03
N ALA A 155 18.66 17.72 -4.12
CA ALA A 155 18.56 17.40 -2.72
C ALA A 155 17.47 16.34 -2.47
N LEU A 156 16.30 16.45 -3.10
CA LEU A 156 15.24 15.43 -3.02
C LEU A 156 15.70 14.06 -3.52
N VAL A 157 16.44 14.00 -4.65
CA VAL A 157 17.00 12.75 -5.17
C VAL A 157 18.01 12.15 -4.19
N PHE A 158 18.92 12.96 -3.62
CA PHE A 158 19.86 12.47 -2.61
C PHE A 158 19.18 12.02 -1.32
N ILE A 159 18.16 12.75 -0.86
CA ILE A 159 17.32 12.34 0.28
C ILE A 159 16.71 10.98 -0.03
N GLU A 160 16.07 10.80 -1.19
CA GLU A 160 15.42 9.55 -1.57
C GLU A 160 16.41 8.38 -1.60
N LYS A 161 17.59 8.60 -2.17
CA LYS A 161 18.66 7.59 -2.30
C LYS A 161 19.50 7.37 -1.04
N ASN A 162 19.16 8.01 0.08
CA ASN A 162 19.89 7.98 1.36
C ASN A 162 21.32 8.54 1.30
N GLU A 163 21.64 9.39 0.32
CA GLU A 163 22.91 10.12 0.23
C GLU A 163 22.85 11.41 1.08
N ARG A 164 22.68 11.26 2.40
CA ARG A 164 22.44 12.36 3.33
C ARG A 164 23.45 13.50 3.19
N THR A 165 24.75 13.19 3.21
CA THR A 165 25.82 14.19 3.15
C THR A 165 25.78 15.02 1.85
N LYS A 166 25.38 14.41 0.73
CA LYS A 166 25.25 15.13 -0.54
C LYS A 166 24.05 16.10 -0.53
N ALA A 167 22.93 15.69 0.06
CA ALA A 167 21.80 16.60 0.26
C ALA A 167 22.16 17.76 1.18
N GLU A 168 22.83 17.46 2.30
CA GLU A 168 23.26 18.44 3.30
C GLU A 168 24.27 19.44 2.71
N ALA A 169 25.19 19.02 1.84
CA ALA A 169 26.10 19.95 1.18
C ALA A 169 25.39 21.04 0.34
N ILE A 170 24.25 20.70 -0.30
CA ILE A 170 23.42 21.70 -0.99
C ILE A 170 22.82 22.66 0.03
N PHE A 171 22.24 22.15 1.12
CA PHE A 171 21.62 22.97 2.15
C PHE A 171 22.62 23.85 2.90
N ASP A 172 23.83 23.35 3.17
CA ASP A 172 24.91 24.11 3.79
C ASP A 172 25.29 25.33 2.95
N PHE A 173 25.34 25.16 1.62
CA PHE A 173 25.58 26.27 0.70
C PHE A 173 24.52 27.37 0.86
N PHE A 174 23.23 27.04 0.91
CA PHE A 174 22.16 28.02 1.08
C PHE A 174 22.04 28.54 2.52
N ASN A 175 22.34 27.72 3.51
CA ASN A 175 22.37 28.09 4.93
C ASN A 175 23.42 29.19 5.18
N SER A 176 24.58 29.09 4.51
CA SER A 176 25.61 30.14 4.57
C SER A 176 25.18 31.48 3.96
N ARG A 177 24.06 31.51 3.21
CA ARG A 177 23.53 32.67 2.49
C ARG A 177 22.27 33.25 3.12
N ILE A 178 21.93 32.85 4.34
CA ILE A 178 20.75 33.36 5.04
C ILE A 178 20.79 34.90 5.10
N ASN A 179 21.90 35.48 5.55
CA ASN A 179 21.99 36.93 5.71
C ASN A 179 22.11 37.68 4.38
N SER A 180 22.84 37.11 3.40
CA SER A 180 23.10 37.78 2.12
C SER A 180 21.93 37.67 1.14
N GLU A 181 21.14 36.59 1.22
CA GLU A 181 20.03 36.32 0.32
C GLU A 181 18.70 36.25 1.09
N LEU A 182 18.48 35.20 1.89
CA LEU A 182 17.18 34.87 2.48
C LEU A 182 16.55 35.98 3.34
N LEU A 183 17.34 36.71 4.12
CA LEU A 183 16.89 37.82 4.97
C LEU A 183 17.13 39.19 4.32
N SER A 184 17.78 39.22 3.16
CA SER A 184 18.09 40.46 2.45
C SER A 184 16.95 40.85 1.52
N GLY A 185 16.48 42.10 1.62
CA GLY A 185 15.40 42.61 0.78
C GLY A 185 14.07 41.89 1.03
N ASN A 186 13.41 41.44 -0.03
CA ASN A 186 12.10 40.77 0.03
C ASN A 186 12.18 39.29 0.44
N GLY A 187 13.38 38.82 0.79
CA GLY A 187 13.67 37.46 1.18
C GLY A 187 13.75 36.44 0.04
N GLY A 188 13.93 35.16 0.40
CA GLY A 188 14.17 34.06 -0.54
C GLY A 188 15.58 34.05 -1.15
N PHE A 189 15.90 32.98 -1.88
CA PHE A 189 17.15 32.80 -2.62
C PHE A 189 17.00 33.19 -4.10
N TYR A 190 18.11 33.61 -4.70
CA TYR A 190 18.17 33.85 -6.14
C TYR A 190 17.97 32.56 -6.92
N GLN A 191 17.18 32.66 -7.99
CA GLN A 191 16.82 31.57 -8.87
C GLN A 191 18.04 30.97 -9.58
N PHE A 192 19.00 31.80 -9.99
CA PHE A 192 20.17 31.37 -10.74
C PHE A 192 21.47 31.83 -10.09
N ARG A 193 22.54 31.09 -10.38
CA ARG A 193 23.91 31.44 -10.02
C ARG A 193 24.91 30.82 -10.98
N ASP A 194 26.15 31.29 -10.91
CA ASP A 194 27.27 30.60 -11.55
C ASP A 194 27.71 29.36 -10.74
N ALA A 195 28.64 28.55 -11.28
CA ALA A 195 29.15 27.35 -10.61
C ALA A 195 29.91 27.62 -9.31
N ASN A 196 30.40 28.86 -9.12
CA ASN A 196 31.03 29.30 -7.87
C ASN A 196 30.01 29.77 -6.84
N GLY A 197 28.76 29.96 -7.25
CA GLY A 197 27.65 30.32 -6.40
C GLY A 197 27.30 31.81 -6.40
N THR A 198 27.85 32.59 -7.34
CA THR A 198 27.54 34.01 -7.51
C THR A 198 26.11 34.18 -8.00
N PRO A 199 25.20 34.80 -7.22
CA PRO A 199 23.79 34.88 -7.57
C PRO A 199 23.54 35.81 -8.76
N THR A 200 22.59 35.45 -9.60
CA THR A 200 22.09 36.27 -10.71
C THR A 200 20.58 36.18 -10.85
N GLY A 201 19.97 37.12 -11.57
CA GLY A 201 18.55 37.10 -11.89
C GLY A 201 17.64 37.49 -10.73
N ILE A 202 16.43 36.92 -10.73
CA ILE A 202 15.35 37.24 -9.79
C ILE A 202 15.22 36.16 -8.70
N ARG A 203 14.29 36.37 -7.77
CA ARG A 203 13.92 35.39 -6.74
C ARG A 203 12.55 34.81 -7.08
N GLY A 204 12.53 33.61 -7.64
CA GLY A 204 11.31 32.92 -8.05
C GLY A 204 10.64 32.22 -6.88
N MET A 205 9.34 32.49 -6.67
CA MET A 205 8.56 31.82 -5.61
C MET A 205 8.56 30.29 -5.80
N GLY A 206 8.39 29.81 -7.03
CA GLY A 206 8.34 28.36 -7.33
C GLY A 206 9.64 27.65 -6.94
N ASP A 207 10.79 28.20 -7.28
CA ASP A 207 12.10 27.58 -6.99
C ASP A 207 12.39 27.56 -5.48
N ASN A 208 12.01 28.64 -4.79
CA ASN A 208 12.09 28.72 -3.33
C ASN A 208 11.14 27.72 -2.65
N ALA A 209 9.94 27.50 -3.21
CA ALA A 209 9.02 26.49 -2.72
C ALA A 209 9.60 25.07 -2.85
N TRP A 210 10.28 24.76 -3.96
CA TRP A 210 10.97 23.48 -4.12
C TRP A 210 12.10 23.30 -3.10
N MET A 211 12.88 24.34 -2.81
CA MET A 211 13.89 24.30 -1.75
C MET A 211 13.25 24.02 -0.38
N LEU A 212 12.14 24.68 -0.06
CA LEU A 212 11.40 24.45 1.17
C LEU A 212 10.86 23.01 1.27
N ILE A 213 10.36 22.46 0.17
CA ILE A 213 9.92 21.04 0.09
C ILE A 213 11.10 20.11 0.36
N ALA A 214 12.25 20.35 -0.27
CA ALA A 214 13.45 19.53 -0.08
C ALA A 214 13.93 19.53 1.37
N LEU A 215 14.01 20.70 2.00
CA LEU A 215 14.39 20.86 3.40
C LEU A 215 13.43 20.13 4.36
N ASN A 216 12.13 20.20 4.10
CA ASN A 216 11.14 19.49 4.93
C ASN A 216 11.22 17.97 4.76
N ASN A 217 11.46 17.48 3.54
CA ASN A 217 11.69 16.05 3.30
C ASN A 217 12.94 15.54 4.04
N HIS A 218 14.03 16.33 4.03
CA HIS A 218 15.25 16.01 4.80
C HIS A 218 14.97 15.93 6.29
N ALA A 219 14.30 16.94 6.84
CA ALA A 219 14.00 17.01 8.27
C ALA A 219 13.14 15.82 8.73
N VAL A 220 12.14 15.42 7.95
CA VAL A 220 11.29 14.26 8.24
C VAL A 220 12.09 12.96 8.10
N LYS A 221 12.81 12.75 6.99
CA LYS A 221 13.50 11.49 6.71
C LYS A 221 14.62 11.21 7.72
N TYR A 222 15.35 12.24 8.14
CA TYR A 222 16.51 12.10 9.01
C TYR A 222 16.29 12.57 10.45
N ASN A 223 15.06 12.96 10.80
CA ASN A 223 14.71 13.56 12.09
C ASN A 223 15.69 14.68 12.51
N SER A 224 15.99 15.58 11.58
CA SER A 224 17.04 16.60 11.72
C SER A 224 16.47 18.00 11.94
N THR A 225 17.11 18.77 12.81
CA THR A 225 16.80 20.19 13.07
C THR A 225 17.85 21.15 12.51
N THR A 226 18.89 20.65 11.82
CA THR A 226 20.04 21.44 11.38
C THR A 226 19.66 22.68 10.57
N TYR A 227 18.66 22.57 9.68
CA TYR A 227 18.24 23.64 8.77
C TYR A 227 16.90 24.27 9.15
N ILE A 228 16.56 24.32 10.44
CA ILE A 228 15.27 24.85 10.89
C ILE A 228 15.05 26.32 10.47
N SER A 229 16.11 27.12 10.42
CA SER A 229 16.09 28.52 9.96
C SER A 229 15.77 28.70 8.49
N LEU A 230 15.96 27.67 7.66
CA LEU A 230 15.64 27.70 6.23
C LEU A 230 14.20 27.25 5.94
N ARG A 231 13.47 26.77 6.95
CA ARG A 231 12.14 26.16 6.79
C ARG A 231 10.99 27.02 7.31
N GLN A 232 11.30 28.19 7.86
CA GLN A 232 10.36 29.15 8.45
C GLN A 232 10.20 30.34 7.52
#